data_AF-A0A1I0UFA6-F1
#
_entry.id   AF-A0A1I0UFA6-F1
#
_cell.length_a   1.000
_cell.length_b   1.000
_cell.length_c   1.000
_cell.angle_alpha   90.00
_cell.angle_beta   90.00
_cell.angle_gamma   90.00
#
_symmetry.space_group_name_H-M   'P 1'
#
loop_
_entity.id
_entity.type
_entity.pdbx_description
1 polymer ?
#
loop_
_entity_poly.entity_id
_entity_poly.type
_entity_poly.pdbx_seq_one_letter_code
_entity_poly.pdbx_strand_id
1 'polypeptide(L)'
;MIDFIDIHRGAHGVEPICEVLPIAPSTYYDHKSKRADPTRQSARVGRDEAPRPEVRRVFEENRGVCGVRKVWRQLHREGFDIARCTVARLTKGMGIQGIIRGKPHKTTIPDKKQPCPLDKVNRQFRVPAPNMLWVSDFTYLATWKGFVSFGPCPRTGGGQALTFRYRCLCP
;
A
#
# COMPACT_ATOMS: atom_id res chain seq x y z
N MET A 1 8.05 -20.90 18.23
CA MET A 1 7.99 -22.38 18.18
C MET A 1 9.25 -22.98 18.75
N ILE A 2 10.44 -22.61 18.24
CA ILE A 2 11.71 -23.08 18.80
C ILE A 2 11.99 -22.48 20.17
N ASP A 3 11.57 -21.23 20.42
CA ASP A 3 11.66 -20.63 21.76
C ASP A 3 10.79 -21.39 22.79
N PHE A 4 9.69 -22.03 22.38
CA PHE A 4 8.87 -22.86 23.27
C PHE A 4 9.61 -24.13 23.70
N ILE A 5 10.28 -24.79 22.75
CA ILE A 5 11.14 -25.95 23.02
C ILE A 5 12.29 -25.53 23.93
N ASP A 6 12.91 -24.37 23.70
CA ASP A 6 14.02 -23.88 24.54
C ASP A 6 13.60 -23.58 25.98
N ILE A 7 12.38 -23.09 26.22
CA ILE A 7 11.84 -22.84 27.56
C ILE A 7 11.58 -24.16 28.31
N HIS A 8 11.06 -25.18 27.63
CA HIS A 8 10.57 -26.40 28.27
C HIS A 8 11.56 -27.59 28.22
N ARG A 9 12.66 -27.48 27.47
CA ARG A 9 13.67 -28.55 27.33
C ARG A 9 14.27 -29.02 28.66
N GLY A 10 14.35 -28.14 29.66
CA GLY A 10 14.92 -28.47 30.97
C GLY A 10 14.03 -29.40 31.82
N ALA A 11 12.71 -29.35 31.60
CA ALA A 11 11.75 -30.14 32.35
C ALA A 11 11.34 -31.43 31.63
N HIS A 12 11.28 -31.41 30.29
CA HIS A 12 10.70 -32.51 29.51
C HIS A 12 11.65 -33.12 28.47
N GLY A 13 12.86 -32.58 28.29
CA GLY A 13 13.73 -32.98 27.17
C GLY A 13 13.20 -32.49 25.81
N VAL A 14 14.05 -32.54 24.78
CA VAL A 14 13.70 -32.02 23.45
C VAL A 14 12.81 -33.01 22.68
N GLU A 15 13.11 -34.30 22.77
CA GLU A 15 12.42 -35.35 22.00
C GLU A 15 10.92 -35.46 22.33
N PRO A 16 10.48 -35.45 23.61
CA PRO A 16 9.05 -35.54 23.93
C PRO A 16 8.24 -34.32 23.48
N ILE A 17 8.85 -33.13 23.51
CA ILE A 17 8.21 -31.90 23.02
C ILE A 17 8.10 -31.94 21.48
N CYS A 18 9.15 -32.44 20.82
CA CYS A 18 9.20 -32.62 19.37
C CYS A 18 8.16 -33.63 18.86
N GLU A 19 7.90 -34.68 19.62
CA GLU A 19 6.86 -35.69 19.32
C GLU A 19 5.45 -35.11 19.37
N VAL A 20 5.16 -34.24 20.35
CA VAL A 20 3.85 -33.59 20.51
C VAL A 20 3.62 -32.46 19.49
N LEU A 21 4.68 -31.78 19.04
CA LEU A 21 4.61 -30.66 18.08
C LEU A 21 4.76 -31.07 16.59
N PRO A 22 4.61 -32.36 16.27
CA PRO A 22 5.22 -33.07 15.14
C PRO A 22 6.41 -32.39 14.44
N ILE A 23 7.50 -32.14 15.16
CA ILE A 23 8.75 -31.57 14.60
C ILE A 23 9.88 -32.58 14.76
N ALA A 24 10.63 -32.86 13.69
CA ALA A 24 11.82 -33.69 13.80
C ALA A 24 12.89 -33.04 14.73
N PRO A 25 13.48 -33.78 15.68
CA PRO A 25 14.53 -33.25 16.56
C PRO A 25 15.73 -32.68 15.79
N SER A 26 16.07 -33.27 14.64
CA SER A 26 17.11 -32.79 13.73
C SER A 26 16.86 -31.34 13.27
N THR A 27 15.60 -30.97 13.01
CA THR A 27 15.20 -29.61 12.63
C THR A 27 15.42 -28.61 13.77
N TYR A 28 15.19 -29.02 15.03
CA TYR A 28 15.46 -28.18 16.20
C TYR A 28 16.96 -27.91 16.34
N TYR A 29 17.79 -28.95 16.28
CA TYR A 29 19.24 -28.80 16.41
C TYR A 29 19.87 -28.07 15.21
N ASP A 30 19.37 -28.31 13.99
CA ASP A 30 19.79 -27.59 12.78
C ASP A 30 19.51 -26.08 12.93
N HIS A 31 18.29 -25.71 13.33
CA HIS A 31 17.96 -24.31 13.58
C HIS A 31 18.78 -23.70 14.72
N LYS A 32 19.05 -24.45 15.79
CA LYS A 32 19.91 -24.01 16.89
C LYS A 32 21.35 -23.78 16.42
N SER A 33 21.86 -24.66 15.56
CA SER A 33 23.19 -24.53 14.97
C SER A 33 23.29 -23.33 14.02
N LYS A 34 22.25 -23.04 13.24
CA LYS A 34 22.15 -21.84 12.38
C LYS A 34 22.01 -20.54 13.16
N ARG A 35 21.41 -20.60 14.36
CA ARG A 35 21.30 -19.46 15.29
C ARG A 35 22.63 -19.18 16.00
N ALA A 36 23.37 -20.23 16.35
CA ALA A 36 24.66 -20.13 17.02
C ALA A 36 25.80 -19.74 16.07
N ASP A 37 25.78 -20.23 14.83
CA ASP A 37 26.80 -19.97 13.82
C ASP A 37 26.20 -19.29 12.58
N PRO A 38 26.44 -17.97 12.40
CA PRO A 38 26.00 -17.22 11.23
C PRO A 38 26.54 -17.78 9.89
N THR A 39 27.65 -18.52 9.90
CA THR A 39 28.25 -19.09 8.68
C THR A 39 27.45 -20.29 8.13
N ARG A 40 26.66 -20.95 8.98
CA ARG A 40 25.75 -22.05 8.59
C ARG A 40 24.41 -21.56 8.05
N GLN A 41 24.17 -20.26 8.07
CA GLN A 41 22.98 -19.66 7.49
C GLN A 41 23.08 -19.69 5.96
N SER A 42 21.93 -19.80 5.29
CA SER A 42 21.92 -19.77 3.82
C SER A 42 22.57 -18.49 3.30
N ALA A 43 23.31 -18.56 2.19
CA ALA A 43 23.95 -17.41 1.55
C ALA A 43 22.98 -16.23 1.29
N ARG A 44 21.68 -16.53 1.16
CA ARG A 44 20.61 -15.55 1.00
C ARG A 44 20.38 -14.73 2.27
N VAL A 45 20.41 -15.34 3.45
CA VAL A 45 20.24 -14.64 4.73
C VAL A 45 21.43 -13.74 5.02
N GLY A 46 22.65 -14.20 4.71
CA GLY A 46 23.85 -13.36 4.82
C GLY A 46 23.79 -12.11 3.93
N ARG A 47 23.36 -12.25 2.66
CA ARG A 47 23.13 -11.09 1.77
C ARG A 47 22.02 -10.16 2.24
N ASP A 48 21.01 -10.72 2.91
CA ASP A 48 19.87 -9.97 3.42
C ASP A 48 20.19 -9.23 4.73
N GLU A 49 21.25 -9.59 5.47
CA GLU A 49 21.64 -8.90 6.70
C GLU A 49 22.31 -7.54 6.46
N ALA A 50 23.19 -7.45 5.46
CA ALA A 50 23.85 -6.18 5.11
C ALA A 50 22.88 -4.99 4.85
N PRO A 51 21.78 -5.15 4.08
CA PRO A 51 20.85 -4.05 3.80
C PRO A 51 19.80 -3.80 4.87
N ARG A 52 19.60 -4.69 5.86
CA ARG A 52 18.60 -4.51 6.93
C ARG A 52 18.76 -3.22 7.74
N PRO A 53 19.96 -2.86 8.25
CA PRO A 53 20.13 -1.62 9.01
C PRO A 53 19.84 -0.40 8.15
N GLU A 54 20.23 -0.40 6.88
CA GLU A 54 19.98 0.73 5.96
C GLU A 54 18.50 0.90 5.65
N VAL A 55 17.77 -0.19 5.42
CA VAL A 55 16.30 -0.16 5.25
C VAL A 55 15.63 0.44 6.48
N ARG A 56 16.12 0.12 7.69
CA ARG A 56 15.59 0.67 8.94
C ARG A 56 15.92 2.15 9.10
N ARG A 57 17.18 2.54 8.88
CA ARG A 57 17.63 3.95 8.93
C ARG A 57 16.78 4.83 8.03
N VAL A 58 16.65 4.45 6.75
CA VAL A 58 15.83 5.17 5.77
C VAL A 58 14.36 5.24 6.20
N PHE A 59 13.82 4.19 6.82
CA PHE A 59 12.43 4.21 7.32
C PHE A 59 12.25 5.18 8.50
N GLU A 60 13.17 5.18 9.45
CA GLU A 60 13.16 6.04 10.64
C GLU A 60 13.38 7.52 10.27
N GLU A 61 14.32 7.82 9.38
CA GLU A 61 14.53 9.18 8.83
C GLU A 61 13.27 9.73 8.14
N ASN A 62 12.50 8.84 7.50
CA ASN A 62 11.22 9.17 6.87
C ASN A 62 10.02 9.12 7.83
N ARG A 63 10.27 9.13 9.16
CA ARG A 63 9.26 9.13 10.24
C ARG A 63 8.24 7.99 10.16
N GLY A 64 8.61 6.88 9.54
CA GLY A 64 7.74 5.72 9.34
C GLY A 64 6.54 5.93 8.39
N VAL A 65 6.49 7.05 7.66
CA VAL A 65 5.40 7.35 6.72
C VAL A 65 5.61 6.63 5.39
N CYS A 66 6.86 6.30 5.06
CA CYS A 66 7.24 5.72 3.79
C CYS A 66 6.98 4.21 3.72
N GLY A 67 6.11 3.80 2.79
CA GLY A 67 5.98 2.39 2.42
C GLY A 67 7.15 1.89 1.56
N VAL A 68 7.15 0.58 1.30
CA VAL A 68 8.20 -0.17 0.57
C VAL A 68 8.71 0.55 -0.68
N ARG A 69 7.82 1.11 -1.52
CA ARG A 69 8.20 1.76 -2.79
C ARG A 69 8.99 3.05 -2.59
N LYS A 70 8.73 3.79 -1.51
CA LYS A 70 9.45 5.04 -1.20
C LYS A 70 10.82 4.72 -0.59
N VAL A 71 10.86 3.77 0.35
CA VAL A 71 12.12 3.26 0.94
C VAL A 71 13.05 2.71 -0.14
N TRP A 72 12.52 1.87 -1.05
CA TRP A 72 13.30 1.34 -2.17
C TRP A 72 13.87 2.43 -3.09
N ARG A 73 13.08 3.47 -3.41
CA ARG A 73 13.57 4.59 -4.22
C ARG A 73 14.64 5.41 -3.51
N GLN A 74 14.55 5.55 -2.20
CA GLN A 74 15.55 6.27 -1.42
C GLN A 74 16.86 5.49 -1.36
N LEU A 75 16.81 4.19 -1.08
CA LEU A 75 17.98 3.29 -1.13
C LEU A 75 18.66 3.30 -2.50
N HIS A 76 17.87 3.29 -3.58
CA HIS A 76 18.44 3.35 -4.93
C HIS A 76 19.11 4.69 -5.25
N ARG A 77 18.68 5.80 -4.64
CA ARG A 77 19.35 7.11 -4.76
C ARG A 77 20.67 7.16 -4.01
N GLU A 78 20.77 6.38 -2.93
CA GLU A 78 21.97 6.26 -2.11
C GLU A 78 22.98 5.24 -2.66
N GLY A 79 22.67 4.60 -3.80
CA GLY A 79 23.58 3.70 -4.52
C GLY A 79 23.42 2.22 -4.17
N PHE A 80 22.38 1.84 -3.42
CA PHE A 80 22.11 0.43 -3.12
C PHE A 80 21.39 -0.28 -4.28
N ASP A 81 22.05 -1.25 -4.90
CA ASP A 81 21.44 -2.13 -5.92
C ASP A 81 20.65 -3.27 -5.25
N ILE A 82 19.43 -2.95 -4.81
CA ILE A 82 18.54 -3.91 -4.14
C ILE A 82 17.23 -4.01 -4.91
N ALA A 83 16.81 -5.24 -5.23
CA ALA A 83 15.51 -5.47 -5.84
C ALA A 83 14.35 -5.06 -4.91
N ARG A 84 13.30 -4.47 -5.50
CA ARG A 84 12.08 -4.07 -4.78
C ARG A 84 11.47 -5.20 -3.92
N CYS A 85 11.49 -6.43 -4.44
CA CYS A 85 10.97 -7.60 -3.74
C CYS A 85 11.79 -7.96 -2.49
N THR A 86 13.10 -7.69 -2.49
CA THR A 86 13.97 -7.86 -1.33
C THR A 86 13.60 -6.85 -0.24
N VAL A 87 13.46 -5.57 -0.59
CA VAL A 87 13.01 -4.53 0.37
C VAL A 87 11.64 -4.87 0.94
N ALA A 88 10.69 -5.34 0.12
CA ALA A 88 9.36 -5.76 0.57
C ALA A 88 9.42 -6.92 1.58
N ARG A 89 10.28 -7.91 1.32
CA ARG A 89 10.47 -9.05 2.20
C ARG A 89 11.16 -8.67 3.52
N LEU A 90 12.18 -7.81 3.46
CA LEU A 90 12.91 -7.31 4.63
C LEU A 90 12.01 -6.47 5.54
N THR A 91 11.27 -5.53 4.96
CA THR A 91 10.30 -4.70 5.71
C THR A 91 9.21 -5.57 6.36
N LYS A 92 8.68 -6.57 5.65
CA LYS A 92 7.75 -7.56 6.23
C LYS A 92 8.37 -8.34 7.39
N GLY A 93 9.60 -8.81 7.23
CA GLY A 93 10.32 -9.55 8.29
C GLY A 93 10.62 -8.72 9.54
N MET A 94 10.78 -7.40 9.38
CA MET A 94 10.98 -6.46 10.49
C MET A 94 9.67 -5.89 11.06
N GLY A 95 8.51 -6.24 10.50
CA GLY A 95 7.22 -5.66 10.91
C GLY A 95 7.04 -4.18 10.55
N ILE A 96 7.84 -3.66 9.60
CA ILE A 96 7.82 -2.26 9.18
C ILE A 96 6.73 -2.07 8.12
N GLN A 97 5.74 -1.23 8.43
CA GLN A 97 4.67 -0.88 7.50
C GLN A 97 4.53 0.64 7.41
N GLY A 98 4.54 1.17 6.19
CA GLY A 98 4.29 2.59 5.95
C GLY A 98 2.83 2.95 6.16
N ILE A 99 2.59 4.17 6.61
CA ILE A 99 1.24 4.71 6.84
C ILE A 99 0.54 4.92 5.49
N ILE A 100 -0.63 4.29 5.32
CA ILE A 100 -1.53 4.53 4.20
C ILE A 100 -2.48 5.67 4.62
N ARG A 101 -2.35 6.85 4.01
CA ARG A 101 -3.28 7.96 4.25
C ARG A 101 -4.55 7.76 3.42
N GLY A 102 -5.68 7.86 4.09
CA GLY A 102 -7.00 7.95 3.46
C GLY A 102 -7.75 6.61 3.45
N LYS A 103 -8.91 6.58 4.10
CA LYS A 103 -9.97 5.64 3.73
C LYS A 103 -10.51 6.14 2.38
N PRO A 104 -10.56 5.31 1.31
CA PRO A 104 -11.20 5.74 0.08
C PRO A 104 -12.67 6.07 0.40
N HIS A 105 -13.02 7.35 0.34
CA HIS A 105 -14.39 7.77 0.53
C HIS A 105 -15.14 7.42 -0.75
N LYS A 106 -15.96 6.35 -0.70
CA LYS A 106 -16.92 6.06 -1.77
C LYS A 106 -18.03 7.10 -1.69
N THR A 107 -17.92 8.15 -2.49
CA THR A 107 -18.89 9.28 -2.51
C THR A 107 -20.23 8.89 -3.11
N THR A 108 -20.28 7.87 -3.97
CA THR A 108 -21.50 7.45 -4.67
C THR A 108 -21.60 5.94 -4.63
N ILE A 109 -22.66 5.44 -3.99
CA ILE A 109 -23.12 4.05 -4.16
C ILE A 109 -24.18 4.12 -5.27
N PRO A 110 -23.91 3.60 -6.47
CA PRO A 110 -24.87 3.68 -7.57
C PRO A 110 -26.13 2.89 -7.20
N ASP A 111 -27.27 3.58 -7.14
CA ASP A 111 -28.58 2.92 -7.04
C ASP A 111 -28.92 2.31 -8.40
N LYS A 112 -28.90 0.97 -8.46
CA LYS A 112 -29.20 0.22 -9.68
C LYS A 112 -30.66 0.35 -10.12
N LYS A 113 -31.55 0.87 -9.27
CA LYS A 113 -32.98 1.04 -9.57
C LYS A 113 -33.29 2.36 -10.26
N GLN A 114 -32.41 3.37 -10.17
CA GLN A 114 -32.59 4.61 -10.91
C GLN A 114 -32.10 4.44 -12.36
N PRO A 115 -32.88 4.89 -13.37
CA PRO A 115 -32.43 4.88 -14.74
C PRO A 115 -31.19 5.76 -14.85
N CYS A 116 -30.05 5.14 -15.18
CA CYS A 116 -28.83 5.86 -15.48
C CYS A 116 -29.11 6.77 -16.70
N PRO A 117 -28.85 8.08 -16.62
CA PRO A 117 -28.98 8.95 -17.78
C PRO A 117 -28.15 8.38 -18.93
N LEU A 118 -28.76 8.26 -20.11
CA LEU A 118 -28.07 7.76 -21.30
C LEU A 118 -26.86 8.66 -21.60
N ASP A 119 -25.68 8.05 -21.78
CA ASP A 119 -24.49 8.75 -22.23
C ASP A 119 -24.71 9.22 -23.68
N LYS A 120 -25.10 10.49 -23.84
CA LYS A 120 -25.34 11.11 -25.16
C LYS A 120 -24.07 11.32 -25.97
N VAL A 121 -22.89 11.16 -25.34
CA VAL A 121 -21.58 11.45 -25.92
C VAL A 121 -20.82 10.16 -26.24
N ASN A 122 -21.27 9.01 -25.73
CA ASN A 122 -20.61 7.70 -25.89
C ASN A 122 -19.10 7.77 -25.61
N ARG A 123 -18.71 8.57 -24.60
CA ARG A 123 -17.31 8.88 -24.24
C ARG A 123 -16.45 9.47 -25.38
N GLN A 124 -17.04 10.05 -26.42
CA GLN A 124 -16.35 10.74 -27.51
C GLN A 124 -16.20 12.25 -27.20
N PHE A 125 -15.09 12.63 -26.57
CA PHE A 125 -14.83 14.01 -26.16
C PHE A 125 -14.15 14.90 -27.22
N ARG A 126 -13.87 14.34 -28.41
CA ARG A 126 -13.21 15.06 -29.50
C ARG A 126 -14.25 15.61 -30.47
N VAL A 127 -14.37 16.93 -30.55
CA VAL A 127 -15.28 17.63 -31.46
C VAL A 127 -14.52 18.48 -32.49
N PRO A 128 -15.06 18.65 -33.71
CA PRO A 128 -14.39 19.37 -34.80
C PRO A 128 -14.41 20.89 -34.63
N ALA A 129 -15.33 21.44 -33.83
CA ALA A 129 -15.42 22.87 -33.54
C ALA A 129 -15.74 23.12 -32.06
N PRO A 130 -15.36 24.29 -31.50
CA PRO A 130 -15.80 24.70 -30.18
C PRO A 130 -17.34 24.81 -30.11
N ASN A 131 -17.90 24.77 -28.91
CA ASN A 131 -19.35 24.90 -28.66
C ASN A 131 -20.23 23.73 -29.15
N MET A 132 -19.65 22.62 -29.62
CA MET A 132 -20.42 21.42 -30.02
C MET A 132 -20.63 20.42 -28.87
N LEU A 133 -19.80 20.48 -27.83
CA LEU A 133 -19.89 19.60 -26.66
C LEU A 133 -19.56 20.40 -25.40
N TRP A 134 -20.46 20.33 -24.42
CA TRP A 134 -20.33 21.00 -23.13
C TRP A 134 -20.22 19.94 -22.05
N VAL A 135 -19.13 19.95 -21.30
CA VAL A 135 -18.88 19.00 -20.21
C VAL A 135 -18.68 19.81 -18.93
N SER A 136 -19.37 19.41 -17.87
CA SER A 136 -19.19 19.95 -16.52
C SER A 136 -18.78 18.84 -15.57
N ASP A 137 -17.68 19.04 -14.85
CA ASP A 137 -17.21 18.16 -13.80
C ASP A 137 -17.48 18.75 -12.40
N PHE A 138 -18.16 18.00 -11.53
CA PHE A 138 -18.25 18.39 -10.12
C PHE A 138 -16.93 18.08 -9.42
N THR A 139 -16.27 19.12 -8.92
CA THR A 139 -15.08 18.95 -8.09
C THR A 139 -15.48 18.92 -6.62
N TYR A 140 -15.13 17.82 -5.94
CA TYR A 140 -15.29 17.70 -4.49
C TYR A 140 -14.01 18.15 -3.80
N LEU A 141 -14.12 19.17 -2.94
CA LEU A 141 -13.03 19.59 -2.08
C LEU A 141 -13.24 18.99 -0.69
N ALA A 142 -12.21 18.28 -0.22
CA ALA A 142 -12.18 17.74 1.13
C ALA A 142 -11.92 18.88 2.13
N THR A 143 -12.82 19.06 3.08
CA THR A 143 -12.71 20.03 4.17
C THR A 143 -12.68 19.30 5.52
N TRP A 144 -12.23 19.98 6.58
CA TRP A 144 -12.17 19.42 7.93
C TRP A 144 -13.53 19.02 8.51
N LYS A 145 -14.64 19.57 7.98
CA LYS A 145 -16.02 19.26 8.39
C LYS A 145 -16.78 18.33 7.44
N GLY A 146 -16.16 17.89 6.34
CA GLY A 146 -16.82 17.05 5.32
C GLY A 146 -16.41 17.41 3.90
N PHE A 147 -17.27 17.14 2.92
CA PHE A 147 -17.03 17.46 1.52
C PHE A 147 -17.90 18.63 1.06
N VAL A 148 -17.27 19.58 0.36
CA VAL A 148 -17.99 20.65 -0.35
C VAL A 148 -17.92 20.37 -1.83
N SER A 149 -19.07 20.34 -2.50
CA SER A 149 -19.15 20.26 -3.96
C SER A 149 -19.23 21.66 -4.54
N PHE A 150 -18.26 22.03 -5.37
CA PHE A 150 -18.38 23.20 -6.23
C PHE A 150 -18.91 22.76 -7.61
N GLY A 151 -20.00 23.37 -8.03
CA GLY A 151 -20.47 23.25 -9.41
C GLY A 151 -19.59 24.10 -10.33
N PRO A 152 -19.02 23.56 -11.41
CA PRO A 152 -18.20 24.34 -12.31
C PRO A 152 -19.07 25.31 -13.11
N CYS A 153 -18.51 26.49 -13.41
CA CYS A 153 -19.02 27.35 -14.48
C CYS A 153 -18.63 26.69 -15.81
N PRO A 154 -19.58 26.38 -16.72
CA PRO A 154 -19.26 25.76 -18.01
C PRO A 154 -18.31 26.67 -18.80
N ARG A 155 -17.11 26.18 -19.13
CA ARG A 155 -16.17 26.90 -20.00
C ARG A 155 -16.42 26.50 -21.45
N THR A 156 -16.78 27.47 -22.27
CA THR A 156 -16.60 27.37 -23.72
C THR A 156 -15.10 27.33 -24.04
N GLY A 157 -14.69 26.46 -24.95
CA GLY A 157 -13.42 26.67 -25.66
C GLY A 157 -13.55 27.98 -26.45
N GLY A 158 -13.00 29.07 -25.92
CA GLY A 158 -13.16 30.43 -26.46
C GLY A 158 -14.26 31.19 -25.73
N GLY A 159 -13.87 32.20 -24.95
CA GLY A 159 -14.70 32.82 -23.93
C GLY A 159 -16.01 33.42 -24.42
N GLN A 160 -17.10 33.04 -23.75
CA GLN A 160 -18.16 33.93 -23.24
C GLN A 160 -19.12 33.07 -22.40
N ALA A 161 -19.37 33.51 -21.17
CA ALA A 161 -20.19 32.78 -20.20
C ALA A 161 -21.68 33.12 -20.41
N LEU A 162 -22.50 32.10 -20.65
CA LEU A 162 -23.96 32.20 -20.53
C LEU A 162 -24.48 31.08 -19.64
N THR A 163 -25.17 31.49 -18.58
CA THR A 163 -25.60 30.68 -17.45
C THR A 163 -26.88 29.91 -17.79
N PHE A 164 -26.83 28.57 -17.80
CA PHE A 164 -28.03 27.73 -17.76
C PHE A 164 -28.26 27.23 -16.32
N ARG A 165 -29.37 27.67 -15.70
CA ARG A 165 -29.87 27.09 -14.43
C ARG A 165 -30.51 25.74 -14.73
N TYR A 166 -29.86 24.65 -14.34
CA TYR A 166 -30.57 23.39 -14.11
C TYR A 166 -30.98 23.34 -12.64
N ARG A 167 -32.29 23.39 -12.41
CA ARG A 167 -32.93 23.20 -11.11
C ARG A 167 -32.91 21.70 -10.81
N CYS A 168 -31.92 21.23 -10.04
CA CYS A 168 -31.98 19.89 -9.48
C CYS A 168 -33.03 19.87 -8.36
N LEU A 169 -34.14 19.18 -8.60
CA LEU A 169 -34.98 18.65 -7.55
C LEU A 169 -34.25 17.46 -6.91
N CYS A 170 -33.78 17.63 -5.68
CA CYS A 170 -33.49 16.53 -4.77
C CYS A 170 -34.77 16.14 -4.02
N PRO A 171 -34.88 14.87 -3.61
CA PRO A 171 -35.08 14.56 -2.19
C PRO A 171 -33.77 14.08 -1.54
#